data_AF-A0A7X9FP49-F1
#
_entry.id   AF-A0A7X9FP49-F1
#
_cell.length_a   1.000
_cell.length_b   1.000
_cell.length_c   1.000
_cell.angle_alpha   90.00
_cell.angle_beta   90.00
_cell.angle_gamma   90.00
#
_symmetry.space_group_name_H-M   'P 1'
#
loop_
_entity.id
_entity.type
_entity.pdbx_description
1 polymer ?
#
loop_
_entity_poly.entity_id
_entity_poly.type
_entity_poly.pdbx_seq_one_letter_code
_entity_poly.pdbx_strand_id
1 'polypeptide(L)'
;GMLRLPTSLSNGRANLHQGAVGVGVEMESGKTLEGVWKNSPLTIHPDTNATLSGRIIPHWNLLLKYASKCCELSQLGYVGTDFVLDANMGPLLLEINTRPGLNIQLANKDGLLNRVKQKRAF
;
A
#
# COMPACT_ATOMS: atom_id res chain seq x y z
N GLY A 1 -2.43 -2.85 3.62
CA GLY A 1 -1.38 -2.47 2.66
C GLY A 1 -1.75 -1.15 2.01
N MET A 2 -1.07 -0.75 0.94
CA MET A 2 -1.51 0.40 0.15
C MET A 2 -1.15 0.20 -1.31
N LEU A 3 -2.12 0.46 -2.19
CA LEU A 3 -1.91 0.58 -3.62
C LEU A 3 -1.70 2.06 -3.94
N ARG A 4 -0.74 2.37 -4.82
CA ARG A 4 -0.53 3.74 -5.30
C ARG A 4 -0.94 3.79 -6.77
N LEU A 5 -1.84 4.71 -7.10
CA LEU A 5 -2.35 4.89 -8.45
C LEU A 5 -1.84 6.22 -9.02
N PRO A 6 -1.20 6.20 -10.20
CA PRO A 6 -0.71 7.42 -10.83
C PRO A 6 -1.88 8.28 -11.30
N THR A 7 -1.66 9.58 -11.26
CA THR A 7 -2.56 10.59 -11.82
C THR A 7 -1.87 11.45 -12.88
N SER A 8 -2.65 12.20 -13.65
CA SER A 8 -2.15 13.27 -14.53
C SER A 8 -1.35 14.30 -13.73
N LEU A 9 -1.80 14.64 -12.51
CA LEU A 9 -1.07 15.57 -11.63
C LEU A 9 0.32 15.04 -11.24
N SER A 10 0.44 13.73 -11.06
CA SER A 10 1.71 13.07 -10.75
C SER A 10 2.60 12.78 -11.96
N ASN A 11 2.22 13.26 -13.16
CA ASN A 11 2.88 12.95 -14.42
C ASN A 11 3.04 11.44 -14.64
N GLY A 12 2.01 10.65 -14.29
CA GLY A 12 2.02 9.20 -14.45
C GLY A 12 2.82 8.43 -13.39
N ARG A 13 3.31 9.09 -12.33
CA ARG A 13 4.12 8.44 -11.28
C ARG A 13 3.28 8.04 -10.08
N ALA A 14 3.61 6.92 -9.45
CA ALA A 14 2.91 6.43 -8.26
C ALA A 14 3.36 7.11 -6.94
N ASN A 15 3.84 8.35 -6.98
CA ASN A 15 4.39 9.07 -5.82
C ASN A 15 3.32 9.97 -5.17
N LEU A 16 2.94 9.68 -3.93
CA LEU A 16 1.86 10.42 -3.23
C LEU A 16 2.13 11.93 -3.12
N HIS A 17 3.38 12.32 -2.84
CA HIS A 17 3.78 13.73 -2.74
C HIS A 17 3.74 14.46 -4.09
N GLN A 18 3.79 13.73 -5.21
CA GLN A 18 3.64 14.28 -6.56
C GLN A 18 2.17 14.31 -7.00
N GLY A 19 1.23 13.86 -6.16
CA GLY A 19 -0.20 13.86 -6.47
C GLY A 19 -0.76 12.53 -6.92
N ALA A 20 -0.06 11.41 -6.69
CA ALA A 20 -0.66 10.09 -6.84
C ALA A 20 -1.75 9.83 -5.78
N VAL A 21 -2.69 8.94 -6.09
CA VAL A 21 -3.72 8.49 -5.15
C VAL A 21 -3.18 7.32 -4.34
N GLY A 22 -3.38 7.33 -3.03
CA GLY A 22 -3.09 6.19 -2.15
C GLY A 22 -4.39 5.47 -1.80
N VAL A 23 -4.51 4.20 -2.14
CA VAL A 23 -5.70 3.37 -1.88
C VAL A 23 -5.38 2.38 -0.77
N GLY A 24 -6.23 2.33 0.27
CA GLY A 24 -6.09 1.35 1.33
C GLY A 24 -6.28 -0.07 0.79
N VAL A 25 -5.61 -1.04 1.40
CA VAL A 25 -5.78 -2.46 1.05
C VAL A 25 -5.97 -3.25 2.33
N GLU A 26 -7.10 -3.94 2.44
CA GLU A 26 -7.38 -4.83 3.57
C GLU A 26 -6.36 -5.96 3.60
N MET A 27 -5.72 -6.16 4.75
CA MET A 27 -4.60 -7.11 4.86
C MET A 27 -5.04 -8.56 4.70
N GLU A 28 -6.24 -8.91 5.18
CA GLU A 28 -6.75 -10.28 5.16
C GLU A 28 -7.14 -10.72 3.74
N SER A 29 -7.93 -9.93 3.04
CA SER A 29 -8.51 -10.31 1.74
C SER A 29 -7.73 -9.79 0.53
N GLY A 30 -6.91 -8.76 0.70
CA GLY A 30 -6.33 -8.01 -0.42
C GLY A 30 -7.34 -7.13 -1.14
N LYS A 31 -8.51 -6.88 -0.56
CA LYS A 31 -9.54 -6.01 -1.13
C LYS A 31 -9.14 -4.55 -0.99
N THR A 32 -9.29 -3.78 -2.08
CA THR A 32 -9.10 -2.34 -2.07
C THR A 32 -10.21 -1.66 -1.27
N LEU A 33 -9.81 -0.66 -0.51
CA LEU A 33 -10.68 0.19 0.29
C LEU A 33 -10.86 1.54 -0.43
N GLU A 34 -11.38 2.52 0.30
CA GLU A 34 -11.29 3.91 -0.14
C GLU A 34 -9.83 4.36 -0.22
N GLY A 35 -9.61 5.51 -0.86
CA GLY A 35 -8.30 6.12 -0.98
C GLY A 35 -8.20 7.47 -0.31
N VAL A 36 -7.02 8.04 -0.47
CA VAL A 36 -6.68 9.41 -0.10
C VAL A 36 -5.96 10.07 -1.26
N TRP A 37 -6.24 11.34 -1.47
CA TRP A 37 -5.56 12.18 -2.44
C TRP A 37 -5.28 13.53 -1.79
N LYS A 38 -4.01 13.96 -1.81
CA LYS A 38 -3.56 15.17 -1.11
C LYS A 38 -4.00 15.21 0.38
N ASN A 39 -3.95 14.06 1.05
CA ASN A 39 -4.39 13.85 2.44
C ASN A 39 -5.90 13.99 2.70
N SER A 40 -6.73 14.14 1.66
CA SER A 40 -8.20 14.12 1.77
C SER A 40 -8.77 12.76 1.33
N PRO A 41 -9.83 12.26 1.97
CA PRO A 41 -10.51 11.03 1.53
C PRO A 41 -10.98 11.12 0.08
N LEU A 42 -10.92 9.99 -0.62
CA LEU A 42 -11.30 9.87 -2.03
C LEU A 42 -11.91 8.49 -2.29
N THR A 43 -13.03 8.44 -3.00
CA THR A 43 -13.71 7.18 -3.37
C THR A 43 -13.57 6.83 -4.85
N ILE A 44 -13.34 7.84 -5.70
CA ILE A 44 -13.27 7.74 -7.16
C ILE A 44 -11.92 8.29 -7.65
N HIS A 45 -11.27 7.61 -8.57
CA HIS A 45 -10.01 8.09 -9.15
C HIS A 45 -10.23 9.37 -9.98
N PRO A 46 -9.42 10.44 -9.81
CA PRO A 46 -9.67 11.74 -10.42
C PRO A 46 -9.61 11.74 -11.95
N ASP A 47 -8.80 10.87 -12.55
CA ASP A 47 -8.59 10.89 -14.00
C ASP A 47 -9.42 9.83 -14.75
N THR A 48 -9.76 8.72 -14.09
CA THR A 48 -10.39 7.56 -14.75
C THR A 48 -11.85 7.39 -14.34
N ASN A 49 -12.32 8.14 -13.35
CA ASN A 49 -13.63 8.00 -12.71
C ASN A 49 -13.93 6.58 -12.19
N ALA A 50 -12.90 5.76 -12.02
CA ALA A 50 -13.05 4.41 -11.51
C ALA A 50 -13.26 4.41 -9.99
N THR A 51 -14.20 3.60 -9.52
CA THR A 51 -14.34 3.29 -8.08
C THR A 51 -13.08 2.62 -7.55
N LEU A 52 -12.55 3.15 -6.45
CA LEU A 52 -11.30 2.68 -5.85
C LEU A 52 -11.49 1.39 -5.04
N SER A 53 -12.60 1.28 -4.31
CA SER A 53 -12.87 0.17 -3.41
C SER A 53 -13.46 -1.05 -4.12
N GLY A 54 -13.33 -2.22 -3.49
CA GLY A 54 -14.03 -3.43 -3.89
C GLY A 54 -13.27 -4.36 -4.84
N ARG A 55 -12.05 -4.01 -5.26
CA ARG A 55 -11.24 -4.84 -6.16
C ARG A 55 -10.28 -5.71 -5.35
N ILE A 56 -10.04 -6.94 -5.79
CA ILE A 56 -9.03 -7.81 -5.17
C ILE A 56 -7.69 -7.58 -5.88
N ILE A 57 -6.64 -7.31 -5.10
CA ILE A 57 -5.27 -7.23 -5.62
C ILE A 57 -4.82 -8.62 -6.07
N PRO A 58 -4.42 -8.80 -7.35
CA PRO A 58 -3.90 -10.07 -7.84
C PRO A 58 -2.69 -10.54 -7.02
N HIS A 59 -2.59 -11.86 -6.79
CA HIS A 59 -1.47 -12.48 -6.07
C HIS A 59 -1.24 -11.97 -4.65
N TRP A 60 -2.28 -11.45 -3.97
CA TRP A 60 -2.15 -10.85 -2.64
C TRP A 60 -1.43 -11.73 -1.60
N ASN A 61 -1.81 -13.01 -1.50
CA ASN A 61 -1.17 -13.93 -0.57
C ASN A 61 0.33 -14.14 -0.87
N LEU A 62 0.71 -14.10 -2.15
CA LEU A 62 2.10 -14.21 -2.58
C LEU A 62 2.89 -12.95 -2.22
N LEU A 63 2.30 -11.76 -2.44
CA LEU A 63 2.87 -10.48 -2.01
C LEU A 63 3.14 -10.46 -0.49
N LEU A 64 2.17 -10.90 0.32
CA LEU A 64 2.34 -10.99 1.77
C LEU A 64 3.46 -11.95 2.17
N LYS A 65 3.54 -13.13 1.52
CA LYS A 65 4.60 -14.10 1.75
C LYS A 65 5.98 -13.50 1.42
N TYR A 66 6.11 -12.82 0.30
CA TYR A 66 7.37 -12.18 -0.11
C TYR A 66 7.75 -11.02 0.81
N ALA A 67 6.79 -10.17 1.19
CA ALA A 67 7.02 -9.09 2.16
C ALA A 67 7.53 -9.64 3.50
N SER A 68 6.91 -10.71 4.02
CA SER A 68 7.38 -11.39 5.23
C SER A 68 8.81 -11.90 5.07
N LYS A 69 9.13 -12.52 3.93
CA LYS A 69 10.47 -13.05 3.69
C LYS A 69 11.53 -11.96 3.60
N CYS A 70 11.20 -10.82 3.01
CA CYS A 70 12.08 -9.64 2.98
C CYS A 70 12.40 -9.13 4.39
N CYS A 71 11.42 -9.19 5.31
CA CYS A 71 11.63 -8.81 6.70
C CYS A 71 12.60 -9.77 7.40
N GLU A 72 12.41 -11.08 7.23
CA GLU A 72 13.30 -12.12 7.80
C GLU A 72 14.74 -11.97 7.29
N LEU A 73 14.91 -11.82 5.97
CA LEU A 73 16.22 -11.75 5.33
C LEU A 73 16.97 -10.45 5.67
N SER A 74 16.25 -9.34 5.87
CA SER A 74 16.89 -8.07 6.21
C SER A 74 17.39 -8.00 7.66
N GLN A 75 16.85 -8.84 8.56
CA GLN A 75 17.15 -8.83 10.00
C GLN A 75 16.83 -7.50 10.71
N LEU A 76 15.99 -6.65 10.10
CA LEU A 76 15.68 -5.32 10.62
C LEU A 76 14.44 -5.28 11.54
N GLY A 77 13.71 -6.40 11.66
CA GLY A 77 12.51 -6.53 12.50
C GLY A 77 11.27 -5.78 12.03
N TYR A 78 11.43 -4.73 11.22
CA TYR A 78 10.37 -3.98 10.58
C TYR A 78 10.86 -3.34 9.27
N VAL A 79 10.16 -3.61 8.17
CA VAL A 79 10.45 -3.04 6.85
C VAL A 79 9.17 -2.70 6.10
N GLY A 80 9.24 -1.68 5.25
CA GLY A 80 8.32 -1.52 4.13
C GLY A 80 8.85 -2.24 2.90
N THR A 81 7.98 -2.82 2.10
CA THR A 81 8.35 -3.43 0.82
C THR A 81 7.48 -2.84 -0.27
N ASP A 82 8.11 -2.28 -1.30
CA ASP A 82 7.41 -1.71 -2.44
C ASP A 82 7.47 -2.71 -3.60
N PHE A 83 6.29 -3.16 -4.03
CA PHE A 83 6.13 -4.12 -5.14
C PHE A 83 5.46 -3.43 -6.33
N VAL A 84 5.82 -3.88 -7.52
CA VAL A 84 5.05 -3.64 -8.75
C VAL A 84 4.37 -4.93 -9.17
N LEU A 85 3.11 -4.82 -9.57
CA LEU A 85 2.39 -5.90 -10.21
C LEU A 85 2.50 -5.71 -11.73
N ASP A 86 3.43 -6.44 -12.34
CA ASP A 86 3.57 -6.48 -13.79
C ASP A 86 2.54 -7.44 -14.40
N ALA A 87 2.03 -7.11 -15.59
CA ALA A 87 1.00 -7.90 -16.26
C ALA A 87 1.50 -9.28 -16.73
N ASN A 88 2.79 -9.42 -17.03
CA ASN A 88 3.39 -10.64 -17.56
C ASN A 88 4.21 -11.38 -16.51
N MET A 89 4.98 -10.64 -15.71
CA MET A 89 5.90 -11.19 -14.71
C MET A 89 5.26 -11.35 -13.32
N GLY A 90 4.09 -10.76 -13.09
CA GLY A 90 3.43 -10.78 -11.79
C GLY A 90 4.13 -9.90 -10.75
N PRO A 91 4.14 -10.28 -9.47
CA PRO A 91 4.76 -9.50 -8.40
C PRO A 91 6.29 -9.36 -8.54
N LEU A 92 6.78 -8.13 -8.61
CA LEU A 92 8.19 -7.77 -8.64
C LEU A 92 8.54 -6.86 -7.46
N LEU A 93 9.55 -7.22 -6.68
CA LEU A 93 10.07 -6.39 -5.59
C LEU A 93 10.93 -5.26 -6.17
N LEU A 94 10.61 -4.01 -5.82
CA LEU A 94 11.42 -2.85 -6.22
C LEU A 94 12.38 -2.41 -5.11
N GLU A 95 11.87 -2.28 -3.89
CA GLU A 95 12.61 -1.68 -2.79
C GLU A 95 12.23 -2.29 -1.44
N ILE A 96 13.21 -2.37 -0.55
CA ILE A 96 13.02 -2.65 0.87
C ILE A 96 13.38 -1.37 1.64
N ASN A 97 12.40 -0.83 2.35
CA ASN A 97 12.49 0.42 3.10
C ASN A 97 12.65 0.14 4.60
N THR A 98 13.73 0.63 5.21
CA THR A 98 13.99 0.46 6.66
C THR A 98 13.22 1.44 7.53
N ARG A 99 12.70 2.53 6.94
CA ARG A 99 11.85 3.54 7.59
C ARG A 99 10.65 3.89 6.71
N PRO A 100 9.67 3.00 6.56
CA PRO A 100 8.50 3.28 5.75
C PRO A 100 7.69 4.45 6.31
N GLY A 101 7.23 5.31 5.40
CA GLY A 101 6.40 6.47 5.76
C GLY A 101 5.05 6.07 6.35
N LEU A 102 4.54 6.89 7.27
CA LEU A 102 3.31 6.61 8.02
C LEU A 102 2.02 7.01 7.29
N ASN A 103 2.11 7.68 6.14
CA ASN A 103 0.95 8.13 5.36
C ASN A 103 0.02 6.99 4.91
N ILE A 104 0.52 5.75 4.87
CA ILE A 104 -0.28 4.53 4.66
C ILE A 104 -1.43 4.38 5.67
N GLN A 105 -1.31 4.96 6.86
CA GLN A 105 -2.36 4.93 7.88
C GLN A 105 -3.60 5.74 7.46
N LEU A 106 -3.41 6.85 6.74
CA LEU A 106 -4.50 7.66 6.22
C LEU A 106 -5.34 6.86 5.20
N ALA A 107 -4.65 6.16 4.29
CA ALA A 107 -5.30 5.33 3.28
C ALA A 107 -6.07 4.14 3.90
N ASN A 108 -5.53 3.55 4.97
CA ASN A 108 -6.17 2.41 5.64
C ASN A 108 -7.15 2.82 6.75
N LYS A 109 -7.26 4.12 7.07
CA LYS A 109 -8.02 4.65 8.22
C LYS A 109 -7.71 3.92 9.53
N ASP A 110 -6.49 3.44 9.69
CA ASP A 110 -6.07 2.64 10.84
C ASP A 110 -4.67 3.05 11.31
N GLY A 111 -4.63 3.53 12.55
CA GLY A 111 -3.44 4.06 13.19
C GLY A 111 -2.51 2.96 13.72
N LEU A 112 -1.21 3.18 13.64
CA LEU A 112 -0.19 2.22 14.09
C LEU A 112 -0.19 2.04 15.63
N LEU A 113 -0.65 3.03 16.39
CA LEU A 113 -0.60 3.04 17.85
C LEU A 113 -1.27 1.80 18.47
N ASN A 114 -2.47 1.46 18.01
CA ASN A 114 -3.23 0.33 18.55
C ASN A 114 -2.51 -1.01 18.28
N ARG A 115 -1.94 -1.16 17.08
CA ARG A 115 -1.19 -2.37 16.69
C ARG A 115 0.11 -2.54 17.49
N VAL A 116 0.84 -1.44 17.75
CA VAL A 116 2.07 -1.47 18.57
C VAL A 116 1.76 -1.81 20.02
N LYS A 117 0.67 -1.27 20.58
CA LYS A 117 0.23 -1.60 21.94
C LYS A 117 -0.08 -3.09 22.10
N GLN A 118 -0.74 -3.70 21.10
CA GLN A 118 -1.04 -5.14 21.12
C GLN A 118 0.23 -6.01 21.13
N LYS A 119 1.28 -5.66 20.35
CA LYS A 119 2.54 -6.42 20.34
C LYS A 119 3.35 -6.33 21.63
N ARG A 120 3.22 -5.24 22.40
CA ARG A 120 3.93 -5.06 23.68
C ARG A 120 3.27 -5.79 24.86
N ALA A 121 2.07 -6.34 24.67
CA ALA A 121 1.35 -7.09 25.67
C ALA A 121 1.70 -8.59 25.68
N PHE A 122 2.66 -9.01 24.84
CA PHE A 122 3.25 -10.35 24.76
C PHE A 122 4.76 -10.24 24.97
#